data_AF-A0A2D7RPG1-F1
#
_entry.id   AF-A0A2D7RPG1-F1
#
_cell.length_a   1.000
_cell.length_b   1.000
_cell.length_c   1.000
_cell.angle_alpha   90.00
_cell.angle_beta   90.00
_cell.angle_gamma   90.00
#
_symmetry.space_group_name_H-M   'P 1'
#
loop_
_entity.id
_entity.type
_entity.pdbx_description
1 polymer ?
#
loop_
_entity_poly.entity_id
_entity_poly.type
_entity_poly.pdbx_seq_one_letter_code
_entity_poly.pdbx_strand_id
1 'polypeptide(L)' 'MKKIFIIITLFLFLANCAGGNVAQIKFGKRCTVADQKGNYEASYVWFVSKESLGQFDTRINKKNCSKS' A
#
# COMPACT_ATOMS: atom_id res chain seq x y z
N MET A 1 3.02 -25.81 22.27
CA MET A 1 3.48 -26.33 20.96
C MET A 1 2.36 -26.34 19.89
N LYS A 2 1.21 -27.02 20.08
CA LYS A 2 0.09 -27.03 19.10
C LYS A 2 -0.39 -25.65 18.61
N LYS A 3 -0.45 -24.64 19.50
CA LYS A 3 -0.89 -23.28 19.14
C LYS A 3 0.03 -22.58 18.13
N ILE A 4 1.33 -22.87 18.16
CA ILE A 4 2.31 -22.27 17.24
C ILE A 4 2.10 -22.81 15.82
N PHE A 5 1.84 -24.11 15.68
CA PHE A 5 1.51 -24.71 14.38
C PHE A 5 0.25 -24.08 13.77
N ILE A 6 -0.80 -23.86 14.56
CA ILE A 6 -2.03 -23.21 14.07
C ILE A 6 -1.74 -21.80 13.55
N ILE A 7 -0.93 -21.02 14.28
CA ILE A 7 -0.56 -19.65 13.88
C ILE A 7 0.24 -19.66 12.57
N ILE A 8 1.25 -20.53 12.46
CA ILE A 8 2.08 -20.65 11.26
C ILE A 8 1.22 -21.07 10.05
N THR A 9 0.35 -22.07 10.21
CA THR A 9 -0.55 -22.52 9.16
C THR A 9 -1.49 -21.41 8.70
N LEU A 10 -2.06 -20.63 9.64
CA LEU A 10 -2.92 -19.50 9.33
C LEU A 10 -2.14 -18.40 8.56
N PHE A 11 -0.91 -18.10 8.96
CA PHE A 11 -0.04 -17.18 8.23
C PHE A 11 0.27 -17.64 6.80
N LEU A 12 0.54 -18.93 6.61
CA LEU A 12 0.80 -19.51 5.28
C LEU A 12 -0.43 -19.44 4.36
N PHE A 13 -1.64 -19.65 4.89
CA PHE A 13 -2.88 -19.48 4.12
C PHE A 13 -3.18 -18.01 3.77
N LEU A 14 -2.83 -17.06 4.64
CA LEU A 14 -3.05 -15.63 4.44
C LEU A 14 -1.97 -14.95 3.59
N ALA A 15 -0.79 -15.56 3.42
CA ALA A 15 0.33 -14.97 2.69
C ALA A 15 0.01 -14.67 1.21
N ASN A 16 -0.98 -15.35 0.60
CA ASN A 16 -1.42 -15.13 -0.77
C ASN A 16 -2.61 -14.14 -0.92
N CYS A 17 -3.10 -13.54 0.17
CA CYS A 17 -4.17 -12.53 0.10
C CYS A 17 -3.69 -11.16 -0.45
N ALA A 18 -2.38 -10.90 -0.50
CA ALA A 18 -1.85 -9.83 -1.34
C ALA A 18 -1.88 -10.32 -2.80
N GLY A 19 -3.03 -10.19 -3.46
CA GLY A 19 -3.31 -10.80 -4.77
C GLY A 19 -2.18 -10.58 -5.79
N GLY A 20 -2.00 -11.52 -6.72
CA GLY A 20 -0.80 -11.66 -7.57
C GLY A 20 -0.37 -10.46 -8.43
N ASN A 21 -1.13 -9.36 -8.41
CA ASN A 21 -0.82 -8.09 -9.04
C ASN A 21 -0.13 -7.10 -8.09
N VAL A 22 -0.07 -7.35 -6.78
CA VAL A 22 0.70 -6.53 -5.82
C VAL A 22 2.19 -6.81 -6.00
N ALA A 23 2.94 -5.80 -6.44
CA ALA A 23 4.39 -5.86 -6.57
C ALA A 23 5.10 -5.45 -5.27
N GLN A 24 4.56 -4.44 -4.58
CA GLN A 24 5.20 -3.87 -3.40
C GLN A 24 4.17 -3.26 -2.45
N ILE A 25 4.44 -3.32 -1.15
CA ILE A 25 3.70 -2.55 -0.15
C ILE A 25 4.59 -1.40 0.31
N LYS A 26 4.07 -0.17 0.28
CA LYS A 26 4.77 1.04 0.74
C LYS A 26 4.10 1.59 1.99
N PHE A 27 4.93 1.80 3.02
CA PHE A 27 4.50 2.30 4.33
C PHE A 27 4.89 3.76 4.56
N GLY A 28 4.08 4.46 5.35
CA GLY A 28 4.22 5.88 5.69
C GLY A 28 3.25 6.76 4.89
N LYS A 29 2.78 7.86 5.50
CA LYS A 29 1.82 8.80 4.90
C LYS A 29 2.31 9.25 3.52
N ARG A 30 1.50 9.03 2.50
CA ARG A 30 1.67 9.57 1.14
C ARG A 30 0.32 10.01 0.62
N CYS A 31 0.33 10.97 -0.30
CA CYS A 31 -0.87 11.57 -0.85
C CYS A 31 -0.81 11.61 -2.37
N THR A 32 -1.97 11.55 -3.02
CA THR A 32 -2.09 11.84 -4.45
C THR A 32 -1.92 13.34 -4.68
N VAL A 33 -1.66 13.72 -5.94
CA VAL A 33 -1.83 15.12 -6.36
C VAL A 33 -3.29 15.51 -6.16
N ALA A 34 -3.54 16.74 -5.71
CA ALA A 34 -4.89 17.25 -5.53
C ALA A 34 -5.61 17.42 -6.87
N ASP A 35 -6.91 17.12 -6.91
CA ASP A 35 -7.76 17.41 -8.06
C ASP A 35 -8.06 18.91 -8.19
N GLN A 36 -8.81 19.30 -9.23
CA GLN A 36 -9.19 20.70 -9.47
C GLN A 36 -10.05 21.31 -8.35
N LYS A 37 -10.65 20.48 -7.50
CA LYS A 37 -11.46 20.88 -6.34
C LYS A 37 -10.63 20.89 -5.05
N GLY A 38 -9.34 20.57 -5.12
CA GLY A 38 -8.44 20.50 -3.97
C GLY A 38 -8.49 19.19 -3.18
N ASN A 39 -9.23 18.17 -3.64
CA ASN A 39 -9.32 16.89 -2.95
C ASN A 39 -8.12 16.00 -3.29
N TYR A 40 -7.65 15.23 -2.31
CA TYR A 40 -6.58 14.26 -2.49
C TYR A 40 -6.84 13.03 -1.63
N GLU A 41 -6.31 11.89 -2.06
CA GLU A 41 -6.30 10.68 -1.26
C GLU A 41 -5.03 10.65 -0.41
N ALA A 42 -5.17 10.21 0.84
CA ALA A 42 -4.06 10.02 1.75
C ALA A 42 -4.16 8.65 2.43
N SER A 43 -3.05 7.91 2.44
CA SER A 43 -2.96 6.66 3.18
C SER A 43 -1.55 6.46 3.74
N TYR A 44 -1.48 5.70 4.83
CA TYR A 44 -0.22 5.23 5.42
C TYR A 44 0.26 3.89 4.83
N VAL A 45 -0.64 3.14 4.19
CA VAL A 45 -0.35 1.85 3.58
C VAL A 45 -0.83 1.86 2.15
N TRP A 46 0.09 1.63 1.22
CA TRP A 46 -0.19 1.58 -0.21
C TRP A 46 0.22 0.23 -0.77
N PHE A 47 -0.73 -0.45 -1.41
CA PHE A 47 -0.47 -1.64 -2.22
C PHE A 47 -0.17 -1.17 -3.64
N VAL A 48 1.05 -1.39 -4.09
CA VAL A 48 1.54 -0.96 -5.40
C VAL A 48 1.47 -2.13 -6.35
N SER A 49 0.79 -1.95 -7.47
CA SER A 49 0.69 -2.98 -8.50
C SER A 49 1.95 -3.06 -9.36
N LYS A 50 2.14 -4.16 -10.09
CA LYS A 50 3.28 -4.32 -11.02
C LYS A 50 3.30 -3.23 -12.10
N GLU A 51 2.13 -2.84 -12.58
CA GLU A 51 1.95 -1.85 -13.65
C GLU A 51 2.23 -0.42 -13.16
N SER A 52 1.93 -0.15 -11.87
CA SER A 52 2.09 1.18 -11.28
C SER A 52 3.47 1.41 -10.66
N LEU A 53 4.28 0.36 -10.49
CA LEU A 53 5.55 0.42 -9.77
C LEU A 53 6.48 1.55 -10.27
N GLY A 54 6.58 1.72 -11.58
CA GLY A 54 7.45 2.74 -12.20
C GLY A 54 6.93 4.18 -12.09
N GLN A 55 5.64 4.39 -11.85
CA GLN A 55 5.03 5.73 -11.77
C GLN A 55 4.54 6.10 -10.36
N PHE A 56 4.55 5.15 -9.42
CA PHE A 56 3.95 5.32 -8.11
C PHE A 56 4.52 6.54 -7.38
N ASP A 57 5.84 6.64 -7.22
CA ASP A 57 6.44 7.72 -6.42
C ASP A 57 6.34 9.10 -7.09
N THR A 58 6.09 9.16 -8.39
CA THR A 58 5.80 10.41 -9.10
C THR A 58 4.39 10.92 -8.77
N ARG A 59 3.40 10.01 -8.74
CA ARG A 59 1.98 10.35 -8.54
C ARG A 59 1.58 10.42 -7.07
N ILE A 60 2.19 9.58 -6.22
CA ILE A 60 1.81 9.35 -4.83
C ILE A 60 3.06 9.42 -3.96
N ASN A 61 3.23 10.53 -3.25
CA ASN A 61 4.42 10.76 -2.44
C ASN A 61 4.12 11.64 -1.23
N LYS A 62 5.14 11.82 -0.38
CA LYS A 62 5.04 12.62 0.86
C LYS A 62 4.87 14.12 0.58
N LYS A 63 5.42 14.63 -0.52
CA LYS A 63 5.41 16.06 -0.86
C LYS A 63 4.02 16.52 -1.31
N ASN A 64 3.25 15.63 -1.92
CA ASN A 64 1.86 15.89 -2.32
C ASN A 64 0.91 16.03 -1.14
N CYS A 65 1.30 15.58 0.06
CA CYS A 65 0.50 15.81 1.24
C CYS A 65 0.54 17.30 1.56
N SER A 66 -0.58 17.98 1.28
CA SER A 66 -0.77 19.34 1.75
C SER A 66 -0.56 19.38 3.27
N LYS A 67 -0.04 20.51 3.76
CA LYS A 67 0.01 20.80 5.19
C LYS A 67 -1.43 21.04 5.65
N SER A 68 -2.19 19.96 5.82
CA SER A 68 -3.37 19.97 6.67
C SER A 68 -2.95 20.05 8.13
#